data_AF-A0A536UV98-F1
#
_entry.id   AF-A0A536UV98-F1
#
_cell.length_a   1.000
_cell.length_b   1.000
_cell.length_c   1.000
_cell.angle_alpha   90.00
_cell.angle_beta   90.00
_cell.angle_gamma   90.00
#
_symmetry.space_group_name_H-M   'P 1'
#
loop_
_entity.id
_entity.type
_entity.pdbx_description
1 polymer ?
#
loop_
_entity_poly.entity_id
_entity_poly.type
_entity_poly.pdbx_seq_one_letter_code
_entity_poly.pdbx_strand_id
1 'polypeptide(L)'
;MAGMSERAGVIRRLAASLYETLLLAALALVVGFALLPVLTAGPSLPALEHALPLLTPAAQALSFGCLFAAFGAYCAWGWSEGRRTLPMKTWRLAMESTTGAPLTLPKAALRYVVCWIGPGLAI
;
A
#
# COMPACT_ATOMS: atom_id res chain seq x y z
N MET A 1 33.07 -12.13 -5.18
CA MET A 1 32.77 -12.39 -3.77
C MET A 1 31.61 -11.49 -3.39
N ALA A 2 30.37 -11.98 -3.49
CA ALA A 2 29.18 -11.17 -3.19
C ALA A 2 29.14 -10.96 -1.67
N GLY A 3 29.28 -9.71 -1.24
CA GLY A 3 29.21 -9.34 0.18
C GLY A 3 27.89 -9.82 0.75
N MET A 4 27.95 -10.61 1.82
CA MET A 4 26.77 -10.99 2.58
C MET A 4 26.16 -9.70 3.16
N SER A 5 25.09 -9.21 2.53
CA SER A 5 24.32 -8.07 3.02
C SER A 5 23.86 -8.39 4.44
N GLU A 6 24.40 -7.67 5.42
CA GLU A 6 24.12 -7.89 6.83
C GLU A 6 22.62 -7.68 7.05
N ARG A 7 21.93 -8.73 7.51
CA ARG A 7 20.47 -8.67 7.73
C ARG A 7 20.19 -7.55 8.73
N ALA A 8 19.44 -6.54 8.29
CA ALA A 8 19.05 -5.44 9.16
C ALA A 8 18.34 -5.96 10.42
N GLY A 9 18.73 -5.43 11.58
CA GLY A 9 18.14 -5.80 12.86
C GLY A 9 16.62 -5.67 12.86
N VAL A 10 15.95 -6.57 13.60
CA VAL A 10 14.48 -6.70 13.63
C VAL A 10 13.79 -5.36 13.95
N ILE A 11 14.35 -4.56 14.85
CA ILE A 11 13.81 -3.23 15.23
C ILE A 11 13.78 -2.27 14.03
N ARG A 12 14.82 -2.23 13.19
CA ARG A 12 14.84 -1.37 12.00
C ARG A 12 13.80 -1.82 10.97
N ARG A 13 13.59 -3.14 10.83
CA ARG A 13 12.54 -3.68 9.97
C ARG A 13 11.14 -3.29 10.47
N LEU A 14 10.90 -3.40 11.79
CA LEU A 14 9.63 -3.03 12.42
C LEU A 14 9.37 -1.52 12.35
N ALA A 15 10.37 -0.68 12.59
CA ALA A 15 10.24 0.77 12.48
C ALA A 15 9.93 1.21 11.04
N ALA A 16 10.61 0.60 10.05
CA ALA A 16 10.33 0.84 8.65
C ALA A 16 8.92 0.36 8.25
N SER A 17 8.48 -0.81 8.74
CA SER A 17 7.10 -1.27 8.47
C SER A 17 6.06 -0.38 9.13
N LEU A 18 6.29 0.10 10.36
CA LEU A 18 5.38 1.03 11.03
C LEU A 18 5.27 2.33 10.23
N TYR A 19 6.39 2.87 9.76
CA TYR A 19 6.36 4.06 8.93
C TYR A 19 5.66 3.82 7.58
N GLU A 20 5.88 2.67 6.96
CA GLU A 20 5.14 2.27 5.75
C GLU A 20 3.63 2.22 6.03
N THR A 21 3.19 1.68 7.17
CA THR A 21 1.77 1.69 7.55
C THR A 21 1.20 3.08 7.76
N LEU A 22 1.98 4.03 8.29
CA LEU A 22 1.55 5.43 8.42
C LEU A 22 1.35 6.09 7.06
N LEU A 23 2.25 5.81 6.09
CA LEU A 23 2.10 6.33 4.72
C LEU A 23 0.89 5.72 4.01
N LEU A 24 0.66 4.42 4.17
CA LEU A 24 -0.53 3.76 3.63
C LEU A 24 -1.82 4.29 4.29
N ALA A 25 -1.81 4.57 5.60
CA ALA A 25 -2.94 5.18 6.29
C ALA A 25 -3.23 6.59 5.76
N ALA A 26 -2.20 7.41 5.57
CA ALA A 26 -2.35 8.74 4.96
C ALA A 26 -2.91 8.64 3.53
N LEU A 27 -2.42 7.69 2.73
CA LEU A 27 -2.93 7.43 1.39
C LEU A 27 -4.40 6.99 1.42
N ALA A 28 -4.79 6.16 2.38
CA ALA A 28 -6.18 5.73 2.55
C ALA A 28 -7.11 6.92 2.85
N LEU A 29 -6.67 7.84 3.71
CA LEU A 29 -7.42 9.06 4.00
C LEU A 29 -7.57 9.95 2.77
N VAL A 30 -6.50 10.14 1.99
CA VAL A 30 -6.53 10.93 0.75
C VAL A 30 -7.49 10.31 -0.27
N VAL A 31 -7.41 8.99 -0.49
CA VAL A 31 -8.30 8.28 -1.42
C VAL A 31 -9.75 8.33 -0.93
N GLY A 32 -9.98 8.08 0.36
CA GLY A 32 -11.32 8.16 0.96
C GLY A 32 -11.93 9.56 0.80
N PHE A 33 -11.15 10.60 1.08
CA PHE A 33 -11.57 11.99 0.91
C PHE A 33 -11.86 12.33 -0.56
N ALA A 34 -11.00 11.89 -1.48
CA ALA A 34 -11.17 12.11 -2.92
C ALA A 34 -12.40 11.39 -3.50
N LEU A 35 -12.82 10.27 -2.89
CA LEU A 35 -14.02 9.55 -3.27
C LEU A 35 -15.31 10.19 -2.71
N LEU A 36 -15.23 11.04 -1.68
CA LEU A 36 -16.43 11.65 -1.08
C LEU A 36 -17.36 12.28 -2.11
N PRO A 37 -16.91 13.15 -3.04
CA PRO A 37 -17.81 13.77 -4.04
C PRO A 37 -18.52 12.75 -4.93
N VAL A 38 -17.85 11.65 -5.28
CA VAL A 38 -18.41 10.57 -6.12
C VAL A 38 -19.47 9.78 -5.36
N LEU A 39 -19.19 9.47 -4.09
CA LEU A 39 -20.07 8.70 -3.22
C LEU A 39 -21.27 9.53 -2.73
N THR A 40 -21.16 10.85 -2.77
CA THR A 40 -22.14 11.81 -2.27
C THR A 40 -22.94 12.51 -3.38
N ALA A 41 -22.67 12.24 -4.65
CA ALA A 41 -23.28 12.87 -5.84
C ALA A 41 -24.79 12.60 -6.03
N GLY A 42 -25.47 12.01 -5.05
CA GLY A 42 -26.92 11.85 -5.05
C GLY A 42 -27.66 13.18 -4.87
N PRO A 43 -28.98 13.23 -5.15
CA PRO A 43 -29.80 14.40 -4.85
C PRO A 43 -29.61 14.80 -3.39
N SER A 44 -29.69 16.09 -3.08
CA SER A 44 -29.45 16.67 -1.75
C SER A 44 -30.40 16.11 -0.70
N LEU A 45 -30.09 14.93 -0.17
CA LEU A 45 -30.80 14.28 0.91
C LEU A 45 -30.23 14.77 2.24
N PRO A 46 -31.04 14.84 3.32
CA PRO A 46 -30.57 15.21 4.65
C PRO A 46 -29.41 14.31 5.10
N ALA A 47 -28.50 14.84 5.93
CA ALA A 47 -27.21 14.20 6.30
C ALA A 47 -27.30 12.72 6.74
N LEU A 48 -28.44 12.30 7.33
CA LEU A 48 -28.69 10.92 7.72
C LEU A 48 -28.83 9.96 6.52
N GLU A 49 -29.41 10.42 5.41
CA GLU A 49 -29.56 9.65 4.17
C GLU A 49 -28.32 9.71 3.29
N HIS A 50 -27.41 10.66 3.53
CA HIS A 50 -26.10 10.72 2.87
C HIS A 50 -25.12 9.65 3.35
N ALA A 51 -25.34 9.12 4.55
CA ALA A 51 -24.62 7.95 5.05
C ALA A 51 -25.10 6.65 4.38
N LEU A 52 -26.34 6.60 3.90
CA LEU A 52 -26.94 5.41 3.31
C LEU A 52 -26.22 4.89 2.04
N PRO A 53 -25.77 5.74 1.08
CA PRO A 53 -24.96 5.27 -0.04
C PRO A 53 -23.60 4.72 0.37
N LEU A 54 -22.99 5.18 1.47
CA LEU A 54 -21.73 4.61 1.99
C LEU A 54 -21.90 3.17 2.49
N LEU A 55 -23.10 2.77 2.88
CA LEU A 55 -23.44 1.40 3.26
C LEU A 55 -23.89 0.53 2.07
N THR A 56 -23.98 1.07 0.85
CA THR A 56 -24.32 0.24 -0.30
C THR A 56 -23.15 -0.68 -0.68
N PRO A 57 -23.43 -1.94 -1.02
CA PRO A 57 -22.38 -2.89 -1.41
C PRO A 57 -21.59 -2.41 -2.65
N ALA A 58 -22.23 -1.64 -3.53
CA ALA A 58 -21.58 -1.05 -4.70
C ALA A 58 -20.56 0.05 -4.33
N ALA A 59 -20.93 0.98 -3.43
CA ALA A 59 -20.02 2.00 -2.94
C ALA A 59 -18.84 1.39 -2.18
N GLN A 60 -19.12 0.39 -1.33
CA GLN A 60 -18.09 -0.31 -0.58
C GLN A 60 -17.12 -1.05 -1.50
N ALA A 61 -17.62 -1.72 -2.56
CA ALA A 61 -16.79 -2.37 -3.56
C ALA A 61 -15.93 -1.36 -4.35
N LEU A 62 -16.48 -0.21 -4.71
CA LEU A 62 -15.75 0.86 -5.40
C LEU A 62 -14.63 1.43 -4.52
N SER A 63 -14.96 1.80 -3.27
CA SER A 63 -13.97 2.30 -2.31
C SER A 63 -12.87 1.29 -2.05
N PHE A 64 -13.22 0.01 -1.88
CA PHE A 64 -12.26 -1.07 -1.72
C PHE A 64 -11.35 -1.21 -2.94
N GLY A 65 -11.92 -1.24 -4.15
CA GLY A 65 -11.17 -1.33 -5.40
C GLY A 65 -10.21 -0.15 -5.60
N CYS A 66 -10.65 1.07 -5.32
CA CYS A 66 -9.82 2.27 -5.41
C CYS A 66 -8.67 2.24 -4.39
N LEU A 67 -8.94 1.87 -3.14
CA LEU A 67 -7.91 1.74 -2.11
C LEU A 67 -6.90 0.65 -2.47
N PHE A 68 -7.37 -0.51 -2.91
CA PHE A 68 -6.53 -1.61 -3.37
C PHE A 68 -5.63 -1.19 -4.53
N ALA A 69 -6.19 -0.50 -5.54
CA ALA A 69 -5.43 0.00 -6.66
C ALA A 69 -4.39 1.06 -6.24
N ALA A 70 -4.77 2.00 -5.36
CA ALA A 70 -3.87 3.05 -4.88
C ALA A 70 -2.70 2.48 -4.08
N PHE A 71 -2.98 1.55 -3.16
CA PHE A 71 -1.95 0.86 -2.38
C PHE A 71 -1.06 0.01 -3.28
N GLY A 72 -1.65 -0.73 -4.23
CA GLY A 72 -0.93 -1.54 -5.20
C GLY A 72 -0.02 -0.69 -6.08
N ALA A 73 -0.49 0.44 -6.58
CA ALA A 73 0.30 1.39 -7.36
C ALA A 73 1.45 1.96 -6.55
N TYR A 74 1.21 2.36 -5.29
CA TYR A 74 2.24 2.87 -4.39
C TYR A 74 3.32 1.82 -4.10
N CYS A 75 2.94 0.60 -3.70
CA CYS A 75 3.88 -0.48 -3.40
C CYS A 75 4.62 -0.96 -4.65
N ALA A 76 3.91 -1.16 -5.78
CA ALA A 76 4.52 -1.56 -7.04
C ALA A 76 5.53 -0.51 -7.50
N TRP A 77 5.19 0.78 -7.45
CA TRP A 77 6.12 1.86 -7.78
C TRP A 77 7.33 1.90 -6.84
N GLY A 78 7.08 1.79 -5.53
CA GLY A 78 8.11 1.86 -4.50
C GLY A 78 9.08 0.69 -4.47
N TRP A 79 8.71 -0.46 -5.03
CA TRP A 79 9.52 -1.69 -5.04
C TRP A 79 10.11 -2.05 -6.41
N SER A 80 9.73 -1.34 -7.47
CA SER A 80 10.19 -1.61 -8.84
C SER A 80 11.50 -0.92 -9.17
N GLU A 81 12.30 -1.53 -10.05
CA GLU A 81 13.52 -0.94 -10.63
C GLU A 81 14.58 -0.55 -9.59
N GLY A 82 14.54 -1.15 -8.39
CA GLY A 82 15.44 -0.77 -7.29
C GLY A 82 15.07 0.56 -6.62
N ARG A 83 13.89 1.12 -6.93
CA ARG A 83 13.31 2.20 -6.15
C ARG A 83 13.09 1.71 -4.72
N ARG A 84 13.18 2.66 -3.78
CA ARG A 84 13.03 2.42 -2.35
C ARG A 84 11.92 3.31 -1.86
N THR A 85 11.01 2.74 -1.07
CA THR A 85 9.96 3.53 -0.41
C THR A 85 10.60 4.55 0.52
N LEU A 86 9.86 5.62 0.83
CA LEU A 86 10.32 6.66 1.75
C LEU A 86 10.87 6.08 3.08
N PRO A 87 10.18 5.13 3.73
CA PRO A 87 10.67 4.47 4.94
C PRO A 87 11.98 3.69 4.73
N MET A 88 12.13 3.04 3.58
CA MET A 88 13.39 2.35 3.26
C MET A 88 14.54 3.33 3.10
N LYS A 89 14.29 4.50 2.50
CA LYS A 89 15.31 5.56 2.40
C LYS A 89 15.65 6.15 3.76
N THR A 90 14.66 6.42 4.62
CA THR A 90 14.91 7.00 5.95
C THR A 90 15.71 6.07 6.83
N TRP A 91 15.42 4.77 6.81
CA TRP A 91 16.12 3.76 7.62
C TRP A 91 17.31 3.10 6.90
N ARG A 92 17.72 3.60 5.72
CA ARG A 92 18.79 3.04 4.87
C ARG A 92 18.65 1.52 4.63
N LEU A 93 17.42 1.06 4.43
CA LEU A 93 17.10 -0.31 4.06
C LEU A 93 17.05 -0.43 2.53
N ALA A 94 17.39 -1.62 2.03
CA ALA A 94 17.27 -1.98 0.63
C ALA A 94 16.57 -3.33 0.56
N MET A 95 15.58 -3.47 -0.33
CA MET A 95 15.11 -4.79 -0.73
C MET A 95 16.01 -5.28 -1.86
N GLU A 96 16.85 -6.26 -1.56
CA GLU A 96 17.65 -6.98 -2.55
C GLU A 96 17.03 -8.36 -2.78
N SER A 97 16.91 -8.78 -4.05
CA SER A 97 16.57 -10.17 -4.38
C SER A 97 17.69 -11.09 -3.88
N THR A 98 17.39 -12.36 -3.61
CA THR A 98 18.40 -13.39 -3.28
C THR A 98 19.47 -13.56 -4.37
N THR A 99 19.18 -13.11 -5.58
CA THR A 99 20.09 -13.06 -6.73
C THR A 99 20.79 -11.72 -6.94
N GLY A 100 20.61 -10.74 -6.05
CA GLY A 100 21.17 -9.38 -6.19
C GLY A 100 20.53 -8.52 -7.29
N ALA A 101 19.51 -9.03 -7.98
CA ALA A 101 18.82 -8.32 -9.06
C ALA A 101 17.71 -7.40 -8.53
N PRO A 102 17.46 -6.23 -9.17
CA PRO A 102 16.31 -5.39 -8.83
C PRO A 102 14.99 -6.12 -9.10
N LEU A 103 14.02 -5.95 -8.22
CA LEU A 103 12.67 -6.48 -8.40
C LEU A 103 12.00 -5.80 -9.60
N THR A 104 11.49 -6.62 -10.52
CA THR A 104 10.72 -6.16 -11.68
C THR A 104 9.29 -5.82 -11.27
N LEU A 105 8.69 -4.82 -11.94
CA LEU A 105 7.31 -4.34 -11.73
C LEU A 105 6.26 -5.46 -11.56
N PRO A 106 6.21 -6.49 -12.43
CA PRO A 106 5.27 -7.59 -12.26
C PRO A 106 5.51 -8.45 -11.01
N LYS A 107 6.77 -8.62 -10.57
CA LYS A 107 7.07 -9.34 -9.31
C LYS A 107 6.65 -8.53 -8.08
N ALA A 108 6.83 -7.22 -8.11
CA ALA A 108 6.38 -6.33 -7.04
C ALA A 108 4.86 -6.32 -6.92
N ALA A 109 4.14 -6.25 -8.04
CA ALA A 109 2.68 -6.35 -8.08
C ALA A 109 2.18 -7.72 -7.59
N LEU A 110 2.81 -8.83 -8.01
CA LEU A 110 2.46 -10.16 -7.54
C LEU A 110 2.65 -10.28 -6.01
N ARG A 111 3.75 -9.74 -5.47
CA ARG A 111 4.00 -9.74 -4.01
C ARG A 111 2.93 -8.95 -3.26
N TYR A 112 2.46 -7.83 -3.82
CA TYR A 112 1.37 -7.06 -3.24
C TYR A 112 0.05 -7.86 -3.21
N VAL A 113 -0.30 -8.55 -4.32
CA VAL A 113 -1.49 -9.41 -4.36
C VAL A 113 -1.38 -10.56 -3.36
N VAL A 114 -0.20 -11.19 -3.23
CA VAL A 114 0.04 -12.27 -2.26
C VAL A 114 -0.05 -11.77 -0.81
N CYS A 115 0.45 -10.56 -0.51
CA CYS A 115 0.29 -9.96 0.83
C CYS A 115 -1.17 -9.82 1.26
N TRP A 116 -2.09 -9.57 0.32
CA TRP A 116 -3.53 -9.48 0.59
C TRP A 116 -4.19 -10.84 0.85
N ILE A 117 -3.64 -11.93 0.31
CA ILE A 117 -4.11 -13.30 0.57
C ILE A 117 -3.61 -13.80 1.93
N GLY A 118 -2.44 -13.33 2.39
CA GLY A 118 -1.92 -13.66 3.72
C GLY A 118 -0.66 -12.86 4.09
N PRO A 119 -0.69 -12.00 5.13
CA PRO A 119 0.48 -11.23 5.55
C PRO A 119 1.64 -12.10 6.06
N GLY A 120 1.36 -13.36 6.46
CA GLY A 120 2.35 -14.31 6.97
C GLY A 120 3.34 -14.85 5.95
N LEU A 121 3.06 -14.74 4.64
CA LEU A 121 3.96 -15.22 3.58
C LEU A 121 5.00 -14.18 3.16
N ALA A 122 4.91 -12.95 3.65
CA ALA A 122 5.66 -11.81 3.12
C ALA A 122 6.78 -11.28 4.03
N ILE A 123 6.88 -11.76 5.28
CA ILE A 123 7.84 -11.34 6.33
C ILE A 123 9.09 -12.22 6.36
#